data_AF-A0A0N9MZ89-F1
#
_entry.id   AF-A0A0N9MZ89-F1
#
_cell.length_a   1.000
_cell.length_b   1.000
_cell.length_c   1.000
_cell.angle_alpha   90.00
_cell.angle_beta   90.00
_cell.angle_gamma   90.00
#
_symmetry.space_group_name_H-M   'P 1'
#
loop_
_entity.id
_entity.type
_entity.pdbx_description
1 polymer ?
#
loop_
_entity_poly.entity_id
_entity_poly.type
_entity_poly.pdbx_seq_one_letter_code
_entity_poly.pdbx_strand_id
1 'polypeptide(L)'
;MLNMHRQVLILAGSQALFQSISVLIMTIGGLAGALLTPSLSLITVPLSMASLGTVLVMFPASLWMSRAGRKIGFITGALCGIVAAVISMIAMFHHSFILLCLGMFFLGIFQAFAQFYRFAAGEVALPAFRTKAISLVLAGGVVAALLGPFLASRGSVLFSVPYVGSFLFMGILASLGLLLLSRLQIPVQPGEPSGQVPARPWKK
;
A
#
# COMPACT_ATOMS: atom_id res chain seq x y z
N MET A 1 -10.56 -23.35 12.66
CA MET A 1 -9.70 -23.48 11.44
C MET A 1 -10.19 -22.65 10.24
N LEU A 2 -11.51 -22.57 9.97
CA LEU A 2 -12.09 -21.75 8.87
C LEU A 2 -11.76 -20.25 8.95
N ASN A 3 -11.63 -19.69 10.16
CA ASN A 3 -11.28 -18.27 10.32
C ASN A 3 -9.86 -17.96 9.81
N MET A 4 -8.89 -18.86 9.97
CA MET A 4 -7.49 -18.59 9.59
C MET A 4 -7.33 -18.40 8.08
N HIS A 5 -7.84 -19.34 7.27
CA HIS A 5 -7.75 -19.26 5.81
C HIS A 5 -8.44 -18.00 5.27
N ARG A 6 -9.57 -17.62 5.87
CA ARG A 6 -10.27 -16.39 5.53
C ARG A 6 -9.46 -15.13 5.86
N GLN A 7 -8.81 -15.07 7.03
CA GLN A 7 -7.95 -13.93 7.39
C GLN A 7 -6.72 -13.83 6.47
N VAL A 8 -6.09 -14.96 6.15
CA VAL A 8 -4.97 -15.02 5.20
C VAL A 8 -5.41 -14.55 3.81
N LEU A 9 -6.58 -14.98 3.33
CA LEU A 9 -7.14 -14.52 2.05
C LEU A 9 -7.46 -13.02 2.05
N ILE A 10 -7.96 -12.47 3.16
CA ILE A 10 -8.20 -11.02 3.30
C ILE A 10 -6.87 -10.24 3.21
N LEU A 11 -5.82 -10.70 3.90
CA LEU A 11 -4.50 -10.09 3.84
C LEU A 11 -3.85 -10.24 2.45
N ALA A 12 -4.02 -11.40 1.82
CA ALA A 12 -3.58 -11.66 0.45
C ALA A 12 -4.27 -10.74 -0.56
N GLY A 13 -5.60 -10.60 -0.46
CA GLY A 13 -6.37 -9.69 -1.29
C GLY A 13 -5.94 -8.23 -1.08
N SER A 14 -5.73 -7.83 0.17
CA SER A 14 -5.27 -6.47 0.50
C SER A 14 -3.88 -6.18 -0.07
N GLN A 15 -2.94 -7.14 0.01
CA GLN A 15 -1.62 -7.03 -0.60
C GLN A 15 -1.70 -6.99 -2.14
N ALA A 16 -2.59 -7.78 -2.76
CA ALA A 16 -2.77 -7.76 -4.20
C ALA A 16 -3.32 -6.41 -4.69
N LEU A 17 -4.30 -5.83 -3.97
CA LEU A 17 -4.80 -4.49 -4.24
C LEU A 17 -3.71 -3.43 -4.08
N PHE A 18 -2.91 -3.54 -3.01
CA PHE A 18 -1.77 -2.69 -2.77
C PHE A 18 -0.77 -2.72 -3.94
N GLN A 19 -0.35 -3.92 -4.35
CA GLN A 19 0.56 -4.10 -5.48
C GLN A 19 -0.04 -3.55 -6.78
N SER A 20 -1.35 -3.69 -6.97
CA SER A 20 -2.04 -3.14 -8.14
C SER A 20 -1.94 -1.63 -8.18
N ILE A 21 -2.12 -0.95 -7.03
CA ILE A 21 -1.96 0.49 -6.90
C ILE A 21 -0.51 0.91 -7.19
N SER A 22 0.48 0.20 -6.63
CA SER A 22 1.89 0.53 -6.87
C SER A 22 2.27 0.37 -8.35
N VAL A 23 1.82 -0.69 -9.03
CA VAL A 23 2.08 -0.87 -10.47
C VAL A 23 1.35 0.18 -11.30
N LEU A 24 0.10 0.50 -10.97
CA LEU A 24 -0.67 1.56 -11.62
C LEU A 24 0.07 2.89 -11.54
N ILE A 25 0.55 3.27 -10.34
CA ILE A 25 1.28 4.52 -10.13
C ILE A 25 2.66 4.50 -10.78
N MET A 26 3.34 3.37 -10.83
CA MET A 26 4.60 3.25 -11.57
C MET A 26 4.38 3.44 -13.08
N THR A 27 3.20 3.08 -13.59
CA THR A 27 2.83 3.26 -15.00
C THR A 27 2.48 4.72 -15.33
N ILE A 28 1.68 5.38 -14.49
CA ILE A 28 1.16 6.73 -14.80
C ILE A 28 1.89 7.86 -14.07
N GLY A 29 2.59 7.57 -12.97
CA GLY A 29 3.03 8.60 -12.03
C GLY A 29 4.01 9.59 -12.65
N GLY A 30 4.96 9.09 -13.44
CA GLY A 30 5.87 9.94 -14.20
C GLY A 30 5.16 10.71 -15.31
N LEU A 31 4.18 10.10 -15.97
CA LEU A 31 3.39 10.75 -17.02
C LEU A 31 2.50 11.86 -16.47
N ALA A 32 1.87 11.63 -15.32
CA ALA A 32 1.10 12.64 -14.59
C ALA A 32 2.00 13.79 -14.12
N GLY A 33 3.21 13.48 -13.61
CA GLY A 33 4.21 14.51 -13.28
C GLY A 33 4.59 15.36 -14.49
N ALA A 34 4.80 14.73 -15.65
CA ALA A 34 5.15 15.40 -16.91
C ALA A 34 4.05 16.32 -17.45
N LEU A 35 2.77 16.01 -17.20
CA LEU A 35 1.67 16.89 -17.61
C LEU A 35 1.56 18.16 -16.76
N LEU A 36 2.06 18.13 -15.52
CA LEU A 36 1.87 19.22 -14.57
C LEU A 36 3.12 20.09 -14.38
N THR A 37 4.30 19.62 -14.77
CA THR A 37 5.55 20.38 -14.63
C THR A 37 5.99 21.00 -15.96
N PRO A 38 6.45 22.26 -15.96
CA PRO A 38 7.09 22.86 -17.13
C PRO A 38 8.54 22.38 -17.34
N SER A 39 9.19 21.75 -16.34
CA SER A 39 10.58 21.29 -16.44
C SER A 39 10.73 19.77 -16.36
N LEU A 40 11.50 19.21 -17.30
CA LEU A 40 11.74 17.76 -17.41
C LEU A 40 12.42 17.17 -16.16
N SER A 41 13.22 17.97 -15.45
CA SER A 41 13.92 17.57 -14.22
C SER A 41 12.99 17.30 -13.04
N LEU A 42 11.79 17.90 -13.01
CA LEU A 42 10.84 17.76 -11.90
C LEU A 42 9.85 16.60 -12.10
N ILE A 43 9.87 15.91 -13.23
CA ILE A 43 8.92 14.84 -13.57
C ILE A 43 8.93 13.69 -12.55
N THR A 44 10.11 13.36 -12.02
CA THR A 44 10.28 12.23 -11.09
C THR A 44 10.08 12.62 -9.63
N VAL A 45 9.95 13.91 -9.32
CA VAL A 45 9.79 14.41 -7.94
C VAL A 45 8.55 13.83 -7.24
N PRO A 46 7.36 13.69 -7.89
CA PRO A 46 6.22 13.07 -7.24
C PRO A 46 6.51 11.62 -6.82
N LEU A 47 7.22 10.84 -7.65
CA LEU A 47 7.63 9.47 -7.29
C LEU A 47 8.64 9.48 -6.13
N SER A 48 9.61 10.39 -6.17
CA SER A 48 10.55 10.57 -5.06
C SER A 48 9.83 10.93 -3.76
N MET A 49 8.78 11.74 -3.83
CA MET A 49 7.97 12.10 -2.67
C MET A 49 7.22 10.91 -2.07
N ALA A 50 6.73 9.99 -2.91
CA ALA A 50 6.16 8.72 -2.43
C ALA A 50 7.20 7.86 -1.71
N SER A 51 8.42 7.77 -2.25
CA SER A 51 9.52 7.06 -1.58
C SER A 51 9.90 7.72 -0.26
N LEU A 52 9.98 9.05 -0.21
CA LEU A 52 10.26 9.83 1.01
C LEU A 52 9.19 9.60 2.08
N GLY A 53 7.90 9.69 1.72
CA GLY A 53 6.80 9.42 2.65
C GLY A 53 6.86 7.99 3.20
N THR A 54 7.22 7.03 2.36
CA THR A 54 7.41 5.63 2.79
C THR A 54 8.50 5.53 3.83
N VAL A 55 9.70 6.06 3.57
CA VAL A 55 10.86 5.96 4.48
C VAL A 55 10.59 6.67 5.80
N LEU A 56 10.05 7.90 5.76
CA LEU A 56 9.76 8.70 6.94
C LEU A 56 8.70 8.05 7.83
N VAL A 57 7.70 7.41 7.22
CA VAL A 57 6.58 6.84 7.98
C VAL A 57 6.76 5.36 8.32
N MET A 58 7.70 4.64 7.70
CA MET A 58 7.92 3.21 7.99
C MET A 58 8.23 2.95 9.46
N PHE A 59 9.08 3.76 10.07
CA PHE A 59 9.42 3.64 11.50
C PHE A 59 8.21 3.98 12.41
N PRO A 60 7.61 5.18 12.35
CA PRO A 60 6.47 5.52 13.20
C PRO A 60 5.24 4.64 12.95
N ALA A 61 5.02 4.15 11.72
CA ALA A 61 3.96 3.20 11.40
C ALA A 61 4.12 1.90 12.21
N SER A 62 5.34 1.39 12.33
CA SER A 62 5.62 0.19 13.13
C SER A 62 5.31 0.39 14.62
N LEU A 63 5.68 1.54 15.18
CA LEU A 63 5.37 1.92 16.57
C LEU A 63 3.87 2.09 16.78
N TRP A 64 3.18 2.73 15.85
CA TRP A 64 1.73 2.91 15.89
C TRP A 64 0.99 1.58 15.85
N MET A 65 1.42 0.66 14.97
CA MET A 65 0.86 -0.70 14.89
C MET A 65 1.14 -1.53 16.14
N SER A 66 2.25 -1.28 16.83
CA SER A 66 2.57 -1.90 18.12
C SER A 66 1.64 -1.39 19.23
N ARG A 67 1.35 -0.08 19.26
CA ARG A 67 0.52 0.55 20.31
C ARG A 67 -1.00 0.42 20.10
N ALA A 68 -1.48 0.74 18.90
CA ALA A 68 -2.91 0.75 18.57
C ALA A 68 -3.43 -0.61 18.05
N GLY A 69 -2.51 -1.55 17.80
CA GLY A 69 -2.82 -2.86 17.22
C GLY A 69 -2.79 -2.85 15.69
N ARG A 70 -2.52 -4.04 15.11
CA ARG A 70 -2.35 -4.23 13.65
C ARG A 70 -3.56 -3.75 12.85
N LYS A 71 -4.78 -4.09 13.29
CA LYS A 71 -6.00 -3.74 12.55
C LYS A 71 -6.15 -2.23 12.38
N ILE A 72 -5.97 -1.47 13.46
CA ILE A 72 -6.10 -0.01 13.42
C ILE A 72 -5.02 0.59 12.53
N GLY A 73 -3.77 0.12 12.63
CA GLY A 73 -2.68 0.58 11.75
C GLY A 73 -2.95 0.30 10.26
N PHE A 74 -3.53 -0.84 9.92
CA PHE A 74 -3.88 -1.15 8.54
C PHE A 74 -5.04 -0.29 8.01
N ILE A 75 -6.03 0.01 8.85
CA ILE A 75 -7.14 0.91 8.51
C ILE A 75 -6.61 2.33 8.30
N THR A 76 -5.73 2.83 9.17
CA THR A 76 -5.13 4.17 9.00
C THR A 76 -4.32 4.27 7.71
N GLY A 77 -3.54 3.22 7.38
CA GLY A 77 -2.82 3.17 6.11
C GLY A 77 -3.77 3.23 4.91
N ALA A 78 -4.82 2.41 4.89
CA ALA A 78 -5.79 2.39 3.81
C ALA A 78 -6.53 3.73 3.65
N LEU A 79 -6.87 4.40 4.76
CA LEU A 79 -7.42 5.77 4.74
C LEU A 79 -6.44 6.76 4.09
N CYS A 80 -5.16 6.70 4.44
CA CYS A 80 -4.13 7.51 3.77
C CYS A 80 -4.07 7.24 2.26
N GLY A 81 -4.28 5.99 1.83
CA GLY A 81 -4.34 5.64 0.41
C GLY A 81 -5.54 6.26 -0.32
N ILE A 82 -6.71 6.32 0.33
CA ILE A 82 -7.90 7.00 -0.21
C ILE A 82 -7.65 8.51 -0.30
N VAL A 83 -7.11 9.10 0.76
CA VAL A 83 -6.74 10.53 0.80
C VAL A 83 -5.74 10.86 -0.31
N ALA A 84 -4.71 10.03 -0.50
CA ALA A 84 -3.75 10.16 -1.58
C ALA A 84 -4.42 10.18 -2.97
N ALA A 85 -5.38 9.28 -3.21
CA ALA A 85 -6.11 9.21 -4.47
C ALA A 85 -6.95 10.46 -4.71
N VAL A 86 -7.67 10.94 -3.69
CA VAL A 86 -8.49 12.17 -3.76
C VAL A 86 -7.61 13.39 -4.01
N ILE A 87 -6.53 13.56 -3.25
CA ILE A 87 -5.60 14.69 -3.43
C ILE A 87 -4.99 14.67 -4.83
N SER A 88 -4.57 13.49 -5.32
CA SER A 88 -3.97 13.35 -6.65
C SER A 88 -4.98 13.65 -7.76
N MET A 89 -6.24 13.28 -7.57
CA MET A 89 -7.32 13.62 -8.50
C MET A 89 -7.56 15.14 -8.55
N ILE A 90 -7.65 15.79 -7.39
CA ILE A 90 -7.77 17.25 -7.28
C ILE A 90 -6.55 17.93 -7.92
N ALA A 91 -5.35 17.38 -7.75
CA ALA A 91 -4.13 17.87 -8.38
C ALA A 91 -4.26 17.91 -9.91
N MET A 92 -4.82 16.86 -10.52
CA MET A 92 -5.04 16.81 -11.96
C MET A 92 -6.07 17.85 -12.42
N PHE A 93 -7.18 18.01 -11.69
CA PHE A 93 -8.20 19.02 -12.05
C PHE A 93 -7.68 20.46 -11.95
N HIS A 94 -6.87 20.75 -10.93
CA HIS A 94 -6.30 22.08 -10.72
C HIS A 94 -4.95 22.29 -11.43
N HIS A 95 -4.45 21.29 -12.17
CA HIS A 95 -3.11 21.29 -12.77
C HIS A 95 -1.98 21.69 -11.80
N SER A 96 -2.09 21.28 -10.52
CA SER A 96 -1.17 21.72 -9.46
C SER A 96 -0.15 20.64 -9.11
N PHE A 97 1.10 20.88 -9.49
CA PHE A 97 2.22 19.96 -9.25
C PHE A 97 2.47 19.71 -7.76
N ILE A 98 2.32 20.75 -6.92
CA ILE A 98 2.52 20.66 -5.47
C ILE A 98 1.49 19.74 -4.83
N LEU A 99 0.22 19.82 -5.28
CA LEU A 99 -0.83 18.92 -4.81
C LEU A 99 -0.55 17.47 -5.23
N LEU A 100 -0.03 17.25 -6.44
CA LEU A 100 0.36 15.91 -6.89
C LEU A 100 1.47 15.34 -6.00
N CYS A 101 2.50 16.13 -5.69
CA CYS A 101 3.55 15.75 -4.75
C CYS A 101 2.99 15.40 -3.37
N LEU A 102 2.04 16.19 -2.86
CA LEU A 102 1.36 15.91 -1.60
C LEU A 102 0.57 14.60 -1.65
N GLY A 103 -0.20 14.37 -2.71
CA GLY A 103 -0.94 13.11 -2.91
C GLY A 103 0.00 11.91 -2.95
N MET A 104 1.12 12.02 -3.66
CA MET A 104 2.14 10.98 -3.74
C MET A 104 2.85 10.76 -2.40
N PHE A 105 3.06 11.81 -1.59
CA PHE A 105 3.56 11.67 -0.23
C PHE A 105 2.63 10.77 0.61
N PHE A 106 1.32 11.04 0.59
CA PHE A 106 0.32 10.22 1.28
C PHE A 106 0.25 8.79 0.73
N LEU A 107 0.45 8.61 -0.57
CA LEU A 107 0.59 7.28 -1.16
C LEU A 107 1.78 6.55 -0.52
N GLY A 108 2.92 7.22 -0.34
CA GLY A 108 4.07 6.67 0.38
C GLY A 108 3.75 6.21 1.80
N ILE A 109 2.96 7.00 2.54
CA ILE A 109 2.46 6.62 3.86
C ILE A 109 1.65 5.31 3.78
N PHE A 110 0.73 5.21 2.82
CA PHE A 110 -0.03 3.98 2.59
C PHE A 110 0.90 2.79 2.26
N GLN A 111 1.93 2.99 1.44
CA GLN A 111 2.92 1.95 1.13
C GLN A 111 3.64 1.44 2.37
N ALA A 112 4.06 2.35 3.27
CA ALA A 112 4.73 1.96 4.51
C ALA A 112 3.86 1.01 5.36
N PHE A 113 2.57 1.31 5.53
CA PHE A 113 1.66 0.43 6.27
C PHE A 113 1.40 -0.90 5.56
N ALA A 114 1.30 -0.88 4.23
CA ALA A 114 1.03 -2.08 3.44
C ALA A 114 2.18 -3.10 3.47
N GLN A 115 3.44 -2.66 3.62
CA GLN A 115 4.58 -3.57 3.77
C GLN A 115 4.44 -4.52 4.97
N PHE A 116 3.63 -4.16 5.98
CA PHE A 116 3.37 -5.00 7.14
C PHE A 116 2.33 -6.11 6.89
N TYR A 117 1.57 -6.09 5.78
CA TYR A 117 0.58 -7.14 5.48
C TYR A 117 1.21 -8.53 5.39
N ARG A 118 2.41 -8.64 4.78
CA ARG A 118 3.13 -9.92 4.67
C ARG A 118 3.53 -10.50 6.03
N PHE A 119 3.85 -9.64 7.00
CA PHE A 119 4.22 -10.06 8.35
C PHE A 119 2.99 -10.47 9.15
N ALA A 120 1.90 -9.70 9.07
CA ALA A 120 0.63 -10.07 9.70
C ALA A 120 0.04 -11.37 9.14
N ALA A 121 0.21 -11.64 7.83
CA ALA A 121 -0.21 -12.91 7.23
C ALA A 121 0.58 -14.09 7.79
N GLY A 122 1.89 -13.90 8.06
CA GLY A 122 2.73 -14.86 8.75
C GLY A 122 2.29 -15.11 10.20
N GLU A 123 1.94 -14.05 10.94
CA GLU A 123 1.45 -14.16 12.33
C GLU A 123 0.15 -14.98 12.42
N VAL A 124 -0.78 -14.81 11.47
CA VAL A 124 -2.09 -15.48 11.48
C VAL A 124 -2.02 -16.93 10.96
N ALA A 125 -1.07 -17.27 10.09
CA ALA A 125 -0.96 -18.61 9.52
C ALA A 125 -0.25 -19.61 10.46
N LEU A 126 -0.76 -20.86 10.53
CA LEU A 126 -0.09 -21.97 11.22
C LEU A 126 1.33 -22.20 10.64
N PRO A 127 2.31 -22.62 11.46
CA PRO A 127 3.71 -22.81 11.01
C PRO A 127 3.84 -23.66 9.73
N ALA A 128 3.03 -24.71 9.60
CA ALA A 128 3.01 -25.59 8.43
C ALA A 128 2.43 -24.96 7.15
N PHE A 129 1.59 -23.91 7.27
CA PHE A 129 0.92 -23.24 6.16
C PHE A 129 1.46 -21.83 5.87
N ARG A 130 2.37 -21.29 6.70
CA ARG A 130 2.97 -19.95 6.51
C ARG A 130 3.58 -19.76 5.13
N THR A 131 4.39 -20.72 4.66
CA THR A 131 5.08 -20.61 3.35
C THR A 131 4.08 -20.59 2.19
N LYS A 132 3.03 -21.42 2.23
CA LYS A 132 1.96 -21.43 1.22
C LYS A 132 1.12 -20.16 1.26
N ALA A 133 0.80 -19.65 2.45
CA ALA A 133 0.07 -18.40 2.63
C ALA A 133 0.82 -17.21 2.02
N ILE A 134 2.12 -17.09 2.32
CA ILE A 134 2.97 -16.02 1.78
C ILE A 134 3.11 -16.18 0.25
N SER A 135 3.29 -17.39 -0.26
CA SER A 135 3.34 -17.64 -1.71
C SER A 135 2.05 -17.24 -2.42
N LEU A 136 0.88 -17.52 -1.82
CA LEU A 136 -0.43 -17.14 -2.39
C LEU A 136 -0.64 -15.61 -2.39
N VAL A 137 -0.18 -14.93 -1.34
CA VAL A 137 -0.15 -13.46 -1.24
C VAL A 137 0.72 -12.87 -2.36
N LEU A 138 1.90 -13.44 -2.59
CA LEU A 138 2.82 -12.99 -3.65
C LEU A 138 2.28 -13.30 -5.05
N ALA A 139 1.59 -14.43 -5.24
CA ALA A 139 0.95 -14.80 -6.49
C ALA A 139 -0.16 -13.81 -6.90
N GLY A 140 -0.87 -13.21 -5.93
CA GLY A 140 -1.82 -12.12 -6.18
C GLY A 140 -1.16 -10.89 -6.83
N GLY A 141 0.13 -10.68 -6.58
CA GLY A 141 0.95 -9.65 -7.24
C GLY A 141 1.08 -9.84 -8.76
N VAL A 142 1.00 -11.08 -9.26
CA VAL A 142 1.07 -11.36 -10.71
C VAL A 142 -0.20 -10.87 -11.41
N VAL A 143 -1.36 -11.12 -10.81
CA VAL A 143 -2.65 -10.61 -11.33
C VAL A 143 -2.68 -9.08 -11.22
N ALA A 144 -2.16 -8.54 -10.12
CA ALA A 144 -2.00 -7.11 -9.92
C ALA A 144 -1.10 -6.44 -10.98
N ALA A 145 -0.03 -7.10 -11.41
CA ALA A 145 0.87 -6.60 -12.44
C ALA A 145 0.22 -6.49 -13.83
N LEU A 146 -0.79 -7.32 -14.12
CA LEU A 146 -1.58 -7.22 -15.34
C LEU A 146 -2.71 -6.19 -15.19
N LEU A 147 -3.38 -6.18 -14.04
CA LEU A 147 -4.48 -5.25 -13.76
C LEU A 147 -4.02 -3.80 -13.67
N GLY A 148 -2.87 -3.52 -13.06
CA GLY A 148 -2.36 -2.17 -12.85
C GLY A 148 -2.24 -1.35 -14.14
N PRO A 149 -1.49 -1.81 -15.16
CA PRO A 149 -1.35 -1.12 -16.43
C PRO A 149 -2.66 -1.08 -17.23
N PHE A 150 -3.49 -2.12 -17.12
CA PHE A 150 -4.81 -2.15 -17.76
C PHE A 150 -5.74 -1.06 -17.21
N LEU A 151 -5.81 -0.92 -15.88
CA LEU A 151 -6.55 0.14 -15.19
C LEU A 151 -5.95 1.51 -15.47
N ALA A 152 -4.62 1.62 -15.53
CA ALA A 152 -3.92 2.85 -15.90
C ALA A 152 -4.31 3.33 -17.30
N SER A 153 -4.25 2.44 -18.30
CA SER A 153 -4.57 2.73 -19.69
C SER A 153 -6.05 3.01 -19.91
N ARG A 154 -6.94 2.24 -19.29
CA ARG A 154 -8.39 2.52 -19.34
C ARG A 154 -8.70 3.85 -18.64
N GLY A 155 -8.08 4.10 -17.49
CA GLY A 155 -8.31 5.29 -16.68
C GLY A 155 -7.76 6.57 -17.30
N SER A 156 -6.72 6.49 -18.13
CA SER A 156 -6.15 7.68 -18.78
C SER A 156 -7.05 8.26 -19.87
N VAL A 157 -7.93 7.44 -20.47
CA VAL A 157 -8.84 7.83 -21.56
C VAL A 157 -10.29 7.96 -21.09
N LEU A 158 -10.59 7.57 -19.84
CA LEU A 158 -11.97 7.51 -19.32
C LEU A 158 -12.61 8.89 -19.11
N PHE A 159 -11.80 9.92 -18.86
CA PHE A 159 -12.25 11.29 -18.60
C PHE A 159 -11.59 12.27 -19.57
N SER A 160 -12.20 13.46 -19.74
CA SER A 160 -11.65 14.55 -20.56
C SER A 160 -10.29 15.05 -20.07
N VAL A 161 -10.01 14.90 -18.77
CA VAL A 161 -8.69 15.21 -18.17
C VAL A 161 -7.88 13.92 -18.07
N PRO A 162 -6.67 13.85 -18.66
CA PRO A 162 -5.84 12.65 -18.63
C PRO A 162 -5.53 12.19 -17.20
N TYR A 163 -5.43 10.87 -17.01
CA TYR A 163 -5.04 10.19 -15.75
C TYR A 163 -5.96 10.36 -14.54
N VAL A 164 -6.96 11.25 -14.57
CA VAL A 164 -7.98 11.39 -13.52
C VAL A 164 -8.67 10.04 -13.24
N GLY A 165 -9.04 9.30 -14.29
CA GLY A 165 -9.66 7.98 -14.14
C GLY A 165 -8.72 6.94 -13.51
N SER A 166 -7.42 7.06 -13.73
CA SER A 166 -6.42 6.17 -13.14
C SER A 166 -6.26 6.44 -11.62
N PHE A 167 -6.28 7.70 -11.19
CA PHE A 167 -6.34 8.06 -9.77
C PHE A 167 -7.68 7.69 -9.12
N LEU A 168 -8.79 7.74 -9.87
CA LEU A 168 -10.08 7.22 -9.42
C LEU A 168 -9.99 5.71 -9.15
N PHE A 169 -9.42 4.92 -10.07
CA PHE A 169 -9.21 3.49 -9.85
C PHE A 169 -8.32 3.20 -8.65
N MET A 170 -7.27 4.00 -8.43
CA MET A 170 -6.48 3.92 -7.20
C MET A 170 -7.36 4.10 -5.96
N GLY A 171 -8.24 5.11 -5.93
CA GLY A 171 -9.17 5.34 -4.83
C GLY A 171 -10.15 4.19 -4.61
N ILE A 172 -10.67 3.59 -5.69
CA ILE A 172 -11.54 2.41 -5.65
C ILE A 172 -10.79 1.21 -5.06
N LEU A 173 -9.57 0.93 -5.52
CA LEU A 173 -8.75 -0.17 -5.01
C LEU A 173 -8.40 0.03 -3.53
N ALA A 174 -8.05 1.25 -3.13
CA ALA A 174 -7.76 1.58 -1.73
C ALA A 174 -8.99 1.42 -0.84
N SER A 175 -10.16 1.82 -1.33
CA SER A 175 -11.45 1.65 -0.64
C SER A 175 -11.85 0.18 -0.51
N LEU A 176 -11.61 -0.62 -1.56
CA LEU A 176 -11.82 -2.07 -1.53
C LEU A 176 -10.89 -2.73 -0.50
N GLY A 177 -9.63 -2.29 -0.44
CA GLY A 177 -8.65 -2.71 0.55
C GLY A 177 -9.11 -2.37 1.97
N LEU A 178 -9.57 -1.14 2.20
CA LEU A 178 -10.15 -0.72 3.48
C LEU A 178 -11.34 -1.60 3.88
N LEU A 179 -12.24 -1.92 2.94
CA LEU A 179 -13.40 -2.78 3.19
C LEU A 179 -12.97 -4.20 3.58
N LEU A 180 -11.99 -4.77 2.88
CA LEU A 180 -11.42 -6.08 3.22
C LEU A 180 -10.79 -6.06 4.62
N LEU A 181 -9.99 -5.04 4.91
CA LEU A 181 -9.31 -4.87 6.21
C LEU A 181 -10.28 -4.59 7.36
N SER A 182 -11.45 -3.98 7.09
CA SER A 182 -12.49 -3.79 8.11
C SER A 182 -13.03 -5.13 8.64
N ARG A 183 -13.07 -6.16 7.78
CA ARG A 183 -13.48 -7.54 8.09
C ARG A 183 -12.34 -8.37 8.68
N LEU A 184 -11.13 -7.82 8.74
CA LEU A 184 -9.97 -8.45 9.33
C LEU A 184 -10.16 -8.56 10.86
N GLN A 185 -9.91 -9.76 11.37
CA GLN A 185 -9.84 -10.10 12.77
C GLN A 185 -8.46 -10.73 12.99
N ILE A 186 -7.49 -9.88 13.34
CA ILE A 186 -6.21 -10.36 13.87
C ILE A 186 -6.43 -10.57 15.37
N PRO A 187 -6.37 -11.80 15.90
CA PRO A 187 -6.33 -12.00 17.33
C PRO A 187 -5.07 -11.28 17.85
N VAL A 188 -5.26 -10.39 18.83
CA VAL A 188 -4.15 -9.75 19.54
C VAL A 188 -3.37 -10.90 20.18
N GLN A 189 -2.23 -11.26 19.60
CA GLN A 189 -1.29 -12.07 20.35
C GLN A 189 -0.77 -11.17 21.48
N PRO A 190 -0.94 -11.56 22.76
CA PRO A 190 -0.19 -10.94 23.85
C PRO A 190 1.25 -10.98 23.41
N GLY A 191 1.93 -9.83 23.42
CA GLY A 191 3.27 -9.70 22.88
C GLY A 191 4.09 -10.92 23.26
N GLU A 192 4.69 -11.59 22.28
CA GLU A 192 5.74 -12.56 22.60
C GLU A 192 6.65 -11.84 23.59
N PRO A 193 6.83 -12.38 24.82
CA PRO A 193 7.83 -11.85 25.73
C PRO A 193 9.08 -11.82 24.88
N SER A 194 9.67 -10.63 24.74
CA SER A 194 10.96 -10.43 24.10
C SER A 194 11.82 -11.64 24.44
N GLY A 195 11.88 -12.58 23.50
CA GLY A 195 12.70 -13.76 23.65
C GLY A 195 14.07 -13.15 23.71
N GLN A 196 14.64 -13.09 24.91
CA GLN A 196 16.06 -12.99 25.11
C GLN A 196 16.61 -14.20 24.35
N VAL A 197 16.81 -14.03 23.03
CA VAL A 197 17.82 -14.79 22.33
C VAL A 197 19.08 -14.36 23.06
N PRO A 198 19.66 -15.21 23.93
CA PRO A 198 20.86 -14.83 24.64
C PRO A 198 21.84 -14.40 23.58
N ALA A 199 22.36 -13.17 23.68
CA ALA A 199 23.34 -12.65 22.75
C ALA A 199 24.40 -13.75 22.58
N ARG A 200 24.49 -14.31 21.36
CA ARG A 200 25.42 -15.42 21.08
C ARG A 200 26.79 -14.98 21.59
N PRO A 201 27.38 -15.66 22.60
CA PRO A 201 28.65 -15.23 23.13
C PRO A 201 29.67 -15.35 21.99
N TRP A 202 30.30 -14.22 21.66
CA TRP A 202 31.44 -14.20 20.76
C TRP A 202 32.52 -15.10 21.36
N LYS A 203 32.77 -16.25 20.73
CA LYS A 203 33.97 -17.03 21.01
C LYS A 203 35.16 -16.21 20.48
N LYS A 204 35.97 -15.70 21.41
CA LYS A 204 37.32 -15.20 21.12
C LYS A 204 38.21 -16.35 20.68
#